data_AF-A0A848XV24-F1
#
_entry.id   AF-A0A848XV24-F1
#
_cell.length_a   1.000
_cell.length_b   1.000
_cell.length_c   1.000
_cell.angle_alpha   90.00
_cell.angle_beta   90.00
_cell.angle_gamma   90.00
#
_symmetry.space_group_name_H-M   'P 1'
#
loop_
_entity.id
_entity.type
_entity.pdbx_description
1 polymer ?
#
loop_
_entity_poly.entity_id
_entity_poly.type
_entity_poly.pdbx_seq_one_letter_code
_entity_poly.pdbx_strand_id
1 'polypeptide(L)'
;MKRLGLFEGTGIEIEYMIVDARSLDVAPVCDRLMHSVAGKEVPDIERGRIAWSNELALHVLELKTNGPAFSLDGLADAFHAEVVTANRTLAGLGKTEWGAVLLPGGVHPWMDPLLETALWPHEYNQVYRTFDRIFGCAGHG
;
A
#
# COMPACT_ATOMS: atom_id res chain seq x y z
N MET A 1 -21.37 -14.88 15.25
CA MET A 1 -20.67 -14.77 13.94
C MET A 1 -20.76 -16.11 13.25
N LYS A 2 -21.17 -16.18 11.97
CA LYS A 2 -21.12 -17.43 11.20
C LYS A 2 -19.65 -17.80 10.99
N ARG A 3 -19.27 -19.06 11.23
CA ARG A 3 -17.91 -19.53 10.97
C ARG A 3 -17.80 -19.91 9.50
N LEU A 4 -16.75 -19.46 8.81
CA LEU A 4 -16.46 -19.90 7.45
C LEU A 4 -15.96 -21.34 7.47
N GLY A 5 -16.50 -22.16 6.58
CA GLY A 5 -15.91 -23.44 6.21
C GLY A 5 -14.68 -23.26 5.31
N LEU A 6 -13.98 -24.35 5.03
CA LEU A 6 -12.89 -24.35 4.05
C LEU A 6 -13.43 -23.91 2.68
N PHE A 7 -12.69 -23.01 2.01
CA PHE A 7 -13.03 -22.45 0.70
C PHE A 7 -14.31 -21.60 0.63
N GLU A 8 -14.89 -21.21 1.76
CA GLU A 8 -16.07 -20.31 1.78
C GLU A 8 -15.71 -18.82 1.92
N GLY A 9 -14.48 -18.51 2.35
CA GLY A 9 -14.01 -17.14 2.51
C GLY A 9 -13.19 -16.68 1.32
N THR A 10 -13.27 -15.39 1.00
CA THR A 10 -12.42 -14.76 -0.01
C THR A 10 -11.53 -13.69 0.62
N GLY A 11 -10.23 -13.71 0.34
CA GLY A 11 -9.31 -12.61 0.62
C GLY A 11 -8.98 -11.88 -0.68
N ILE A 12 -8.95 -10.55 -0.65
CA ILE A 12 -8.52 -9.72 -1.77
C ILE A 12 -7.46 -8.75 -1.25
N GLU A 13 -6.38 -8.62 -2.01
CA GLU A 13 -5.24 -7.73 -1.77
C GLU A 13 -5.00 -6.94 -3.07
N ILE A 14 -4.85 -5.63 -2.96
CA ILE A 14 -4.62 -4.72 -4.08
C ILE A 14 -3.55 -3.72 -3.67
N GLU A 15 -2.43 -3.79 -4.37
CA GLU A 15 -1.31 -2.87 -4.20
C GLU A 15 -1.46 -1.66 -5.13
N TYR A 16 -1.18 -0.49 -4.58
CA TYR A 16 -1.14 0.78 -5.31
C TYR A 16 0.22 1.43 -5.13
N MET A 17 0.77 1.94 -6.23
CA MET A 17 1.92 2.84 -6.15
C MET A 17 1.46 4.21 -5.64
N ILE A 18 2.30 4.88 -4.88
CA ILE A 18 2.13 6.26 -4.44
C ILE A 18 3.05 7.12 -5.31
N VAL A 19 2.47 8.11 -5.96
CA VAL A 19 3.18 9.01 -6.89
C VAL A 19 2.87 10.47 -6.60
N ASP A 20 3.71 11.37 -7.08
CA ASP A 20 3.40 12.81 -7.12
C ASP A 20 2.13 13.05 -7.94
N ALA A 21 1.23 13.89 -7.44
CA ALA A 21 -0.09 14.08 -8.06
C ALA A 21 -0.04 14.75 -9.44
N ARG A 22 1.08 15.40 -9.81
CA ARG A 22 1.23 16.11 -11.08
C ARG A 22 2.23 15.44 -12.02
N SER A 23 3.44 15.14 -11.54
CA SER A 23 4.45 14.51 -12.40
C SER A 23 4.22 13.02 -12.56
N LEU A 24 3.48 12.40 -11.63
CA LEU A 24 3.35 10.95 -11.48
C LEU A 24 4.69 10.26 -11.22
N ASP A 25 5.72 10.96 -10.75
CA ASP A 25 6.96 10.32 -10.30
C ASP A 25 6.75 9.63 -8.95
N VAL A 26 7.48 8.56 -8.67
CA VAL A 26 7.29 7.78 -7.44
C VAL A 26 7.53 8.62 -6.18
N ALA A 27 6.59 8.51 -5.24
CA ALA A 27 6.60 9.19 -3.97
C ALA A 27 6.67 8.15 -2.83
N PRO A 28 7.88 7.79 -2.35
CA PRO A 28 8.06 6.82 -1.28
C PRO A 28 7.67 7.42 0.08
N VAL A 29 6.38 7.52 0.33
CA VAL A 29 5.79 8.13 1.55
C VAL A 29 4.74 7.24 2.22
N CYS A 30 4.72 5.93 1.92
CA CYS A 30 3.78 4.99 2.52
C CYS A 30 3.88 4.99 4.05
N ASP A 31 5.08 5.05 4.61
CA ASP A 31 5.28 5.11 6.05
C ASP A 31 4.67 6.35 6.70
N ARG A 32 4.82 7.52 6.06
CA ARG A 32 4.21 8.77 6.49
C ARG A 32 2.69 8.71 6.40
N LEU A 33 2.16 8.08 5.35
CA LEU A 33 0.72 7.83 5.20
C LEU A 33 0.22 6.95 6.35
N MET A 34 0.85 5.80 6.58
CA MET A 34 0.48 4.86 7.65
C MET A 34 0.56 5.52 9.03
N HIS A 35 1.65 6.26 9.32
CA HIS A 35 1.81 7.00 10.57
C HIS A 35 0.73 8.08 10.76
N SER A 36 0.37 8.82 9.72
CA SER A 36 -0.65 9.86 9.81
C SER A 36 -2.04 9.32 10.17
N VAL A 37 -2.30 8.04 9.85
CA VAL A 37 -3.56 7.36 10.14
C VAL A 37 -3.53 6.63 11.49
N ALA A 38 -2.43 5.96 11.82
CA ALA A 38 -2.29 5.13 13.02
C ALA A 38 -1.77 5.90 14.25
N GLY A 39 -1.12 7.06 14.06
CA GLY A 39 -0.44 7.82 15.10
C GLY A 39 0.87 7.20 15.62
N LYS A 40 1.31 6.09 15.00
CA LYS A 40 2.53 5.35 15.33
C LYS A 40 2.96 4.50 14.13
N GLU A 41 4.18 3.99 14.15
CA GLU A 41 4.66 3.02 13.17
C GLU A 41 3.97 1.67 13.41
N VAL A 42 3.24 1.18 12.40
CA VAL A 42 2.60 -0.13 12.38
C VAL A 42 2.68 -0.70 10.96
N PRO A 43 2.83 -2.02 10.81
CA PRO A 43 2.81 -2.66 9.51
C PRO A 43 1.40 -2.74 8.92
N ASP A 44 0.37 -2.80 9.76
CA ASP A 44 -1.03 -2.92 9.34
C ASP A 44 -1.94 -1.93 10.08
N ILE A 45 -2.98 -1.46 9.40
CA ILE A 45 -4.04 -0.61 9.96
C ILE A 45 -5.39 -1.24 9.64
N GLU A 46 -6.12 -1.66 10.66
CA GLU A 46 -7.50 -2.16 10.51
C GLU A 46 -8.48 -1.00 10.30
N ARG A 47 -9.26 -1.05 9.21
CA ARG A 47 -10.20 0.00 8.80
C ARG A 47 -11.58 -0.57 8.47
N GLY A 48 -12.13 -1.30 9.44
CA GLY A 48 -13.41 -1.98 9.30
C GLY A 48 -13.30 -3.23 8.43
N ARG A 49 -13.92 -3.23 7.24
CA ARG A 49 -13.91 -4.37 6.31
C ARG A 49 -12.60 -4.50 5.54
N ILE A 50 -11.85 -3.42 5.43
CA ILE A 50 -10.58 -3.33 4.71
C ILE A 50 -9.48 -3.02 5.74
N ALA A 51 -8.26 -3.44 5.46
CA ALA A 51 -7.06 -3.07 6.18
C ALA A 51 -6.03 -2.52 5.20
N TRP A 52 -5.13 -1.69 5.70
CA TRP A 52 -3.98 -1.21 4.94
C TRP A 52 -2.74 -1.93 5.44
N SER A 53 -1.81 -2.26 4.55
CA SER A 53 -0.53 -2.86 4.90
C SER A 53 0.62 -2.15 4.21
N ASN A 54 1.79 -2.20 4.84
CA ASN A 54 3.03 -1.82 4.18
C ASN A 54 3.53 -2.96 3.30
N GLU A 55 4.28 -2.59 2.27
CA GLU A 55 4.98 -3.56 1.42
C GLU A 55 6.49 -3.39 1.47
N LEU A 56 7.21 -4.23 0.74
CA LEU A 56 8.67 -4.15 0.58
C LEU A 56 9.10 -2.76 0.09
N ALA A 57 8.40 -2.22 -0.91
CA ALA A 57 8.69 -0.92 -1.50
C ALA A 57 7.94 0.21 -0.77
N LEU A 58 8.67 1.25 -0.36
CA LEU A 58 8.13 2.37 0.42
C LEU A 58 7.15 3.26 -0.37
N HIS A 59 7.10 3.11 -1.68
CA HIS A 59 6.12 3.78 -2.54
C HIS A 59 4.89 2.90 -2.79
N VAL A 60 4.73 1.74 -2.13
CA VAL A 60 3.56 0.87 -2.30
C VAL A 60 2.72 0.87 -1.03
N LEU A 61 1.41 1.01 -1.23
CA LEU A 61 0.38 0.78 -0.21
C LEU A 61 -0.44 -0.44 -0.63
N GLU A 62 -0.55 -1.44 0.24
CA GLU A 62 -1.48 -2.53 0.06
C GLU A 62 -2.83 -2.19 0.73
N LEU A 63 -3.92 -2.36 0.00
CA LEU A 63 -5.26 -2.47 0.56
C LEU A 63 -5.69 -3.93 0.55
N LYS A 64 -6.21 -4.44 1.66
CA LYS A 64 -6.66 -5.83 1.76
C LYS A 64 -7.96 -5.99 2.52
N THR A 65 -8.66 -7.09 2.29
CA THR A 65 -9.76 -7.48 3.19
C THR A 65 -9.23 -7.67 4.61
N ASN A 66 -9.93 -7.13 5.62
CA ASN A 66 -9.55 -7.30 7.03
C ASN A 66 -9.96 -8.69 7.54
N GLY A 67 -9.21 -9.71 7.11
CA GLY A 67 -9.56 -11.12 7.22
C GLY A 67 -10.48 -11.60 6.08
N PRO A 68 -10.83 -12.90 6.05
CA PRO A 68 -11.62 -13.47 4.96
C PRO A 68 -13.03 -12.87 4.90
N ALA A 69 -13.41 -12.35 3.73
CA ALA A 69 -14.74 -11.85 3.46
C ALA A 69 -15.74 -13.00 3.19
N PHE A 70 -16.95 -12.87 3.73
CA PHE A 70 -18.06 -13.82 3.54
C PHE A 70 -18.77 -13.68 2.18
N SER A 71 -18.65 -12.51 1.54
CA SER A 71 -19.20 -12.21 0.23
C SER A 71 -18.36 -11.13 -0.44
N LEU A 72 -18.33 -11.15 -1.77
CA LEU A 72 -17.78 -10.08 -2.60
C LEU A 72 -18.67 -8.83 -2.64
N ASP A 73 -19.94 -8.97 -2.24
CA ASP A 73 -20.92 -7.90 -2.30
C ASP A 73 -20.46 -6.67 -1.50
N GLY A 74 -20.44 -5.53 -2.17
CA GLY A 74 -20.01 -4.26 -1.60
C GLY A 74 -18.54 -4.20 -1.18
N LEU A 75 -17.69 -5.17 -1.58
CA LEU A 75 -16.24 -5.04 -1.38
C LEU A 75 -15.65 -3.98 -2.29
N ALA A 76 -16.08 -3.89 -3.55
CA ALA A 76 -15.62 -2.86 -4.47
C ALA A 76 -15.82 -1.44 -3.91
N ASP A 77 -17.01 -1.16 -3.36
CA ASP A 77 -17.30 0.13 -2.71
C ASP A 77 -16.45 0.35 -1.46
N ALA A 78 -16.20 -0.70 -0.67
CA ALA A 78 -15.35 -0.62 0.52
C ALA A 78 -13.89 -0.32 0.17
N PHE A 79 -13.32 -1.01 -0.82
CA PHE A 79 -11.97 -0.71 -1.34
C PHE A 79 -11.90 0.70 -1.90
N HIS A 80 -12.89 1.12 -2.69
CA HIS A 80 -12.91 2.45 -3.27
C HIS A 80 -12.98 3.56 -2.20
N ALA A 81 -13.76 3.36 -1.14
CA ALA A 81 -13.81 4.29 -0.02
C ALA A 81 -12.44 4.46 0.67
N GLU A 82 -11.66 3.38 0.76
CA GLU A 82 -10.30 3.42 1.28
C GLU A 82 -9.32 4.10 0.31
N VAL A 83 -9.44 3.89 -1.01
CA VAL A 83 -8.68 4.64 -2.02
C VAL A 83 -8.94 6.15 -1.90
N VAL A 84 -10.21 6.56 -1.77
CA VAL A 84 -10.58 7.97 -1.59
C VAL A 84 -9.99 8.53 -0.29
N THR A 85 -9.99 7.74 0.77
CA THR A 85 -9.42 8.13 2.07
C THR A 85 -7.90 8.28 1.98
N ALA A 86 -7.21 7.32 1.38
CA ALA A 86 -5.77 7.37 1.16
C ALA A 86 -5.38 8.61 0.33
N ASN A 87 -6.05 8.85 -0.80
CA ASN A 87 -5.78 10.01 -1.66
C ASN A 87 -6.02 11.35 -0.94
N ARG A 88 -7.06 11.45 -0.09
CA ARG A 88 -7.28 12.67 0.71
C ARG A 88 -6.13 12.95 1.67
N THR A 89 -5.59 11.92 2.30
CA THR A 89 -4.46 12.04 3.22
C THR A 89 -3.16 12.33 2.46
N LEU A 90 -2.93 11.65 1.33
CA LEU A 90 -1.74 11.80 0.49
C LEU A 90 -1.61 13.20 -0.13
N ALA A 91 -2.72 13.90 -0.38
CA ALA A 91 -2.72 15.27 -0.86
C ALA A 91 -1.87 16.23 0.01
N GLY A 92 -1.70 15.93 1.31
CA GLY A 92 -0.85 16.70 2.22
C GLY A 92 0.54 16.11 2.49
N LEU A 93 0.90 14.96 1.91
CA LEU A 93 2.10 14.20 2.26
C LEU A 93 3.16 14.12 1.15
N GLY A 94 2.86 14.64 -0.05
CA GLY A 94 3.78 14.64 -1.19
C GLY A 94 5.09 15.39 -0.93
N LYS A 95 6.06 15.19 -1.83
CA LYS A 95 7.34 15.94 -1.84
C LYS A 95 7.20 17.35 -2.42
N THR A 96 6.16 17.57 -3.22
CA THR A 96 5.85 18.84 -3.86
C THR A 96 4.60 19.46 -3.24
N GLU A 97 4.32 20.70 -3.62
CA GLU A 97 3.07 21.41 -3.30
C GLU A 97 1.79 20.72 -3.82
N TRP A 98 1.92 19.81 -4.78
CA TRP A 98 0.79 19.09 -5.39
C TRP A 98 0.34 17.88 -4.55
N GLY A 99 1.13 17.46 -3.57
CA GLY A 99 0.84 16.27 -2.78
C GLY A 99 1.13 14.98 -3.53
N ALA A 100 0.61 13.87 -3.01
CA ALA A 100 0.71 12.56 -3.63
C ALA A 100 -0.67 11.94 -3.88
N VAL A 101 -0.71 10.90 -4.72
CA VAL A 101 -1.91 10.16 -5.08
C VAL A 101 -1.57 8.69 -5.31
N LEU A 102 -2.54 7.81 -5.17
CA LEU A 102 -2.45 6.42 -5.59
C LEU A 102 -2.52 6.32 -7.12
N LEU A 103 -1.56 5.63 -7.72
CA LEU A 103 -1.53 5.25 -9.13
C LEU A 103 -1.90 3.77 -9.26
N PRO A 104 -2.95 3.43 -10.04
CA PRO A 104 -3.28 2.04 -10.35
C PRO A 104 -2.32 1.47 -11.40
N GLY A 105 -2.18 0.15 -11.41
CA GLY A 105 -1.37 -0.59 -12.38
C GLY A 105 -0.40 -1.53 -11.68
N GLY A 106 0.09 -2.54 -12.40
CA GLY A 106 1.04 -3.50 -11.84
C GLY A 106 2.50 -3.03 -11.87
N VAL A 107 2.83 -2.00 -12.67
CA VAL A 107 4.19 -1.49 -12.87
C VAL A 107 4.15 0.02 -13.10
N HIS A 108 5.12 0.76 -12.55
CA HIS A 108 5.29 2.17 -12.83
C HIS A 108 5.83 2.38 -14.26
N PRO A 109 5.23 3.22 -15.13
CA PRO A 109 5.59 3.24 -16.54
C PRO A 109 7.00 3.79 -16.86
N TRP A 110 7.59 4.60 -15.98
CA TRP A 110 8.90 5.22 -16.20
C TRP A 110 9.78 5.38 -14.95
N MET A 111 9.47 4.65 -13.87
CA MET A 111 10.34 4.64 -12.70
C MET A 111 11.72 4.08 -13.11
N ASP A 112 12.79 4.59 -12.54
CA ASP A 112 14.08 3.91 -12.57
C ASP A 112 14.27 3.16 -11.25
N PRO A 113 14.07 1.84 -11.20
CA PRO A 113 14.09 1.10 -9.95
C PRO A 113 15.50 0.98 -9.38
N LEU A 114 16.55 1.20 -10.18
CA LEU A 114 17.93 1.19 -9.68
C LEU A 114 18.25 2.46 -8.89
N LEU A 115 17.57 3.57 -9.20
CA LEU A 115 17.82 4.87 -8.60
C LEU A 115 16.75 5.29 -7.60
N GLU A 116 15.51 4.85 -7.81
CA GLU A 116 14.32 5.38 -7.11
C GLU A 116 13.72 4.39 -6.11
N THR A 117 14.17 3.13 -6.07
CA THR A 117 13.69 2.15 -5.09
C THR A 117 14.09 2.56 -3.68
N ALA A 118 13.10 2.75 -2.83
CA ALA A 118 13.25 2.90 -1.40
C ALA A 118 12.55 1.73 -0.71
N LEU A 119 13.26 1.01 0.16
CA LEU A 119 12.70 -0.09 0.94
C LEU A 119 11.99 0.44 2.19
N TRP A 120 10.99 -0.29 2.66
CA TRP A 120 10.34 -0.01 3.94
C TRP A 120 11.37 0.01 5.10
N PRO A 121 11.47 1.12 5.87
CA PRO A 121 12.53 1.29 6.84
C PRO A 121 12.17 0.79 8.26
N HIS A 122 10.90 0.46 8.53
CA HIS A 122 10.39 0.21 9.90
C HIS A 122 10.37 -1.27 10.28
N GLU A 123 9.50 -1.69 11.20
CA GLU A 123 9.32 -3.09 11.59
C GLU A 123 9.20 -4.01 10.36
N TYR A 124 9.68 -5.26 10.49
CA TYR A 124 9.88 -6.21 9.39
C TYR A 124 10.98 -5.89 8.35
N ASN A 125 11.70 -4.76 8.46
CA ASN A 125 12.78 -4.44 7.51
C ASN A 125 13.90 -5.50 7.41
N GLN A 126 14.11 -6.35 8.42
CA GLN A 126 15.14 -7.40 8.37
C GLN A 126 14.81 -8.42 7.28
N VAL A 127 13.53 -8.73 7.10
CA VAL A 127 13.05 -9.63 6.04
C VAL A 127 13.29 -8.95 4.69
N TYR A 128 12.82 -7.71 4.51
CA TYR A 128 12.97 -6.98 3.25
C TYR A 128 14.43 -6.77 2.84
N ARG A 129 15.31 -6.39 3.78
CA ARG A 129 16.76 -6.29 3.53
C ARG A 129 17.40 -7.63 3.19
N THR A 130 16.88 -8.72 3.77
CA THR A 130 17.36 -10.06 3.45
C THR A 130 16.95 -10.48 2.04
N PHE A 131 15.70 -10.22 1.67
CA PHE A 131 15.21 -10.41 0.30
C PHE A 131 16.03 -9.60 -0.69
N ASP A 132 16.20 -8.30 -0.45
CA ASP A 132 16.97 -7.41 -1.33
C ASP A 132 18.43 -7.87 -1.48
N ARG A 133 19.09 -8.27 -0.38
CA ARG A 133 20.46 -8.80 -0.44
C ARG A 133 20.59 -10.08 -1.28
N ILE A 134 19.57 -10.95 -1.27
CA ILE A 134 19.63 -12.25 -1.96
C ILE A 134 19.23 -12.10 -3.44
N PHE A 135 18.20 -11.29 -3.72
CA PHE A 135 17.54 -11.26 -5.02
C PHE A 135 17.74 -9.94 -5.79
N GLY A 136 18.19 -8.87 -5.14
CA GLY A 136 18.29 -7.53 -5.72
C GLY A 136 16.91 -6.98 -6.06
N CYS A 137 16.21 -6.41 -5.06
CA CYS A 137 14.83 -5.95 -5.20
C CYS A 137 14.69 -4.59 -5.92
N ALA A 138 15.77 -4.08 -6.53
CA ALA A 138 15.78 -2.87 -7.35
C ALA A 138 15.26 -3.12 -8.78
N GLY A 139 14.21 -3.93 -8.93
CA GLY A 139 13.48 -4.19 -10.18
C GLY A 139 12.11 -3.51 -10.18
N HIS A 140 11.41 -3.55 -11.32
CA HIS A 140 10.06 -2.98 -11.47
C HIS A 140 8.93 -3.85 -10.87
N GLY A 141 9.28 -4.81 -10.02
CA GLY A 141 8.50 -6.03 -9.81
C GLY A 141 9.03 -7.18 -10.66
#